data_AF-A0A1M5PR55-F1
#
_entry.id   AF-A0A1M5PR55-F1
#
_cell.length_a   1.000
_cell.length_b   1.000
_cell.length_c   1.000
_cell.angle_alpha   90.00
_cell.angle_beta   90.00
_cell.angle_gamma   90.00
#
_symmetry.space_group_name_H-M   'P 1'
#
loop_
_entity.id
_entity.type
_entity.pdbx_description
1 polymer ?
#
loop_
_entity_poly.entity_id
_entity_poly.type
_entity_poly.pdbx_seq_one_letter_code
_entity_poly.pdbx_strand_id
1 'polypeptide(L)' 'MPNSKEIEGNWNELKGKMKQKFADLTDDDLMYEEGKEDEMWGKLQQKLGKSEKEIKSLFD' A
#
# COMPACT_ATOMS: atom_id res chain seq x y z
N MET A 1 -0.40 2.45 22.08
CA MET A 1 -1.38 2.32 20.98
C MET A 1 -0.78 3.11 19.83
N PRO A 2 -0.36 2.48 18.72
CA PRO A 2 0.17 3.24 17.60
C PRO A 2 -0.97 4.13 17.08
N ASN A 3 -0.70 5.43 17.03
CA ASN A 3 -1.68 6.41 16.58
C ASN A 3 -1.91 6.18 15.07
N SER A 4 -3.17 6.17 14.63
CA SER A 4 -3.56 6.02 13.21
C SER A 4 -2.78 6.93 12.24
N LYS A 5 -2.26 8.06 12.74
CA LYS A 5 -1.39 8.99 12.00
C LYS A 5 -0.05 8.42 11.55
N GLU A 6 0.55 7.48 12.28
CA GLU A 6 1.83 6.86 11.86
C GLU A 6 1.64 5.90 10.68
N ILE A 7 0.48 5.22 10.64
CA ILE A 7 0.11 4.29 9.56
C ILE A 7 -0.14 5.08 8.27
N GLU A 8 -0.90 6.18 8.35
CA GLU A 8 -1.18 7.06 7.21
C GLU A 8 0.08 7.77 6.67
N GLY A 9 0.98 8.21 7.58
CA GLY A 9 2.26 8.81 7.21
C GLY A 9 3.16 7.85 6.42
N ASN A 10 3.25 6.60 6.86
CA ASN A 10 4.03 5.57 6.18
C ASN A 10 3.39 5.16 4.84
N TRP A 11 2.05 5.15 4.77
CA TRP A 11 1.33 4.80 3.54
C TRP A 11 1.62 5.73 2.37
N ASN A 12 1.68 7.04 2.59
CA ASN A 12 1.95 8.01 1.51
C ASN A 12 3.35 7.82 0.91
N GLU A 13 4.36 7.53 1.74
CA GLU A 13 5.71 7.22 1.27
C GLU A 13 5.74 5.88 0.51
N LEU A 14 5.10 4.86 1.08
CA LEU A 14 4.97 3.54 0.47
C LEU A 14 4.28 3.62 -0.90
N LYS A 15 3.17 4.36 -1.01
CA LYS A 15 2.47 4.65 -2.26
C LYS A 15 3.40 5.26 -3.30
N GLY A 16 4.19 6.27 -2.93
CA GLY A 16 5.17 6.90 -3.83
C GLY A 16 6.18 5.89 -4.39
N LYS A 17 6.78 5.07 -3.50
CA LYS A 17 7.73 4.03 -3.89
C LYS A 17 7.07 2.93 -4.73
N MET A 18 5.83 2.55 -4.42
CA MET A 18 5.06 1.56 -5.17
C MET A 18 4.77 2.03 -6.60
N LYS A 19 4.35 3.29 -6.81
CA LYS A 19 4.14 3.84 -8.17
C LYS A 19 5.43 3.91 -8.99
N GLN A 20 6.56 4.17 -8.34
CA GLN A 20 7.86 4.17 -9.02
C GLN A 20 8.31 2.76 -9.41
N LYS A 21 8.04 1.76 -8.57
CA LYS A 21 8.49 0.37 -8.79
C LYS A 21 7.57 -0.42 -9.69
N PHE A 22 6.27 -0.16 -9.63
CA PHE A 22 5.24 -0.87 -10.36
C PHE A 22 4.49 0.10 -11.29
N ALA A 23 4.83 0.07 -12.57
CA ALA A 23 4.19 0.92 -13.59
C ALA A 23 2.68 0.62 -13.78
N ASP A 24 2.24 -0.58 -13.37
CA ASP A 24 0.84 -1.01 -13.46
C ASP A 24 -0.05 -0.45 -12.33
N LEU A 25 0.54 0.14 -11.28
CA LEU A 25 -0.22 0.73 -10.19
C LEU A 25 -0.63 2.16 -10.51
N THR A 26 -1.92 2.44 -10.29
CA THR A 26 -2.52 3.76 -10.44
C THR A 26 -2.75 4.40 -9.08
N ASP A 27 -3.12 5.68 -9.07
CA ASP A 27 -3.50 6.37 -7.84
C ASP A 27 -4.71 5.74 -7.14
N ASP A 28 -5.63 5.16 -7.92
CA ASP A 28 -6.85 4.52 -7.43
C ASP A 28 -6.54 3.19 -6.72
N ASP A 29 -5.59 2.40 -7.22
CA ASP A 29 -5.18 1.15 -6.57
C ASP A 29 -4.49 1.39 -5.22
N LEU A 30 -3.90 2.58 -5.06
CA LEU A 30 -3.18 3.00 -3.88
C LEU A 30 -3.98 4.01 -3.05
N MET A 31 -5.27 4.15 -3.32
CA MET A 31 -6.14 5.04 -2.57
C MET A 31 -6.44 4.40 -1.21
N TYR A 32 -5.99 5.08 -0.16
CA TYR A 32 -6.30 4.71 1.21
C TYR A 32 -7.63 5.33 1.61
N GLU A 33 -8.55 4.50 2.09
CA GLU A 33 -9.77 4.92 2.76
C GLU A 33 -9.74 4.39 4.18
N GLU A 34 -9.96 5.28 5.16
CA GLU A 34 -9.99 4.91 6.58
C GLU A 34 -11.04 3.81 6.82
N GLY A 35 -10.61 2.70 7.46
CA GLY A 35 -11.47 1.53 7.69
C GLY A 35 -11.60 0.57 6.50
N LYS A 36 -10.92 0.81 5.36
CA LYS A 36 -10.84 -0.11 4.21
C LYS A 36 -9.42 -0.59 3.91
N GLU A 37 -8.55 -0.58 4.92
CA GLU A 37 -7.17 -1.05 4.82
C GLU A 37 -7.08 -2.47 4.24
N ASP A 38 -7.92 -3.39 4.72
CA ASP A 38 -7.94 -4.77 4.26
C ASP A 38 -8.34 -4.89 2.78
N GLU A 39 -9.31 -4.09 2.32
CA GLU A 39 -9.76 -4.10 0.93
C GLU A 39 -8.67 -3.57 -0.01
N MET A 40 -8.01 -2.48 0.39
CA MET A 40 -6.89 -1.89 -0.34
C MET A 40 -5.74 -2.89 -0.47
N TRP A 41 -5.34 -3.53 0.64
CA TRP A 41 -4.30 -4.56 0.61
C TRP A 41 -4.70 -5.76 -0.25
N GLY A 42 -5.96 -6.20 -0.19
CA GLY A 42 -6.46 -7.29 -1.05
C GLY A 42 -6.35 -6.97 -2.54
N LYS A 43 -6.73 -5.75 -2.95
CA LYS A 43 -6.58 -5.30 -4.35
C LYS A 43 -5.11 -5.28 -4.79
N LEU A 44 -4.22 -4.77 -3.94
CA LEU A 44 -2.79 -4.72 -4.23
C LEU A 44 -2.17 -6.10 -4.33
N GLN A 45 -2.56 -7.03 -3.45
CA GLN A 45 -2.10 -8.41 -3.50
C GLN A 45 -2.53 -9.10 -4.80
N GLN A 46 -3.78 -8.90 -5.22
CA GLN A 46 -4.30 -9.43 -6.48
C GLN A 46 -3.60 -8.83 -7.70
N LYS A 47 -3.39 -7.51 -7.71
CA LYS A 47 -2.79 -6.79 -8.84
C LYS A 47 -1.31 -7.07 -9.02
N LEU A 48 -0.57 -7.15 -7.91
CA LEU A 48 0.88 -7.40 -7.91
C LEU A 48 1.22 -8.90 -7.89
N GLY A 49 0.25 -9.76 -7.57
CA GLY A 49 0.47 -11.19 -7.34
C GLY A 49 1.43 -11.46 -6.18
N LYS A 50 1.47 -10.56 -5.19
CA LYS A 50 2.42 -10.58 -4.06
C LYS A 50 1.67 -10.44 -2.76
N SER A 51 2.11 -11.14 -1.74
CA SER A 51 1.59 -10.93 -0.38
C SER A 51 1.94 -9.54 0.14
N GLU A 52 1.14 -9.02 1.08
CA GLU A 52 1.43 -7.76 1.78
C GLU A 52 2.85 -7.76 2.37
N LYS A 53 3.30 -8.89 2.93
CA LYS A 53 4.65 -9.04 3.48
C LYS A 53 5.72 -8.87 2.41
N GLU A 54 5.55 -9.48 1.25
CA GLU A 54 6.47 -9.28 0.13
C GLU A 54 6.49 -7.82 -0.31
N ILE A 55 5.33 -7.19 -0.43
CA ILE A 55 5.24 -5.77 -0.78
C ILE A 55 5.99 -4.92 0.24
N LYS A 56 5.74 -5.11 1.55
CA LYS A 56 6.45 -4.37 2.61
C LYS A 56 7.95 -4.60 2.57
N SER A 57 8.40 -5.84 2.36
CA SER A 57 9.83 -6.18 2.26
C SER A 57 10.56 -5.54 1.08
N LEU A 58 9.84 -5.03 0.08
CA LEU A 58 10.45 -4.30 -1.04
C LEU A 58 10.86 -2.88 -0.67
N PHE A 59 10.45 -2.39 0.50
CA PHE A 59 10.62 -1.01 0.95
C PHE A 59 11.13 -0.89 2.41
N ASP A 60 11.39 -2.03 3.08
CA ASP A 60 12.23 -2.13 4.29
C ASP A 60 13.70 -1.82 3.99
#